data_AF-A0A535BLP3-F1
#
_entry.id   AF-A0A535BLP3-F1
#
_cell.length_a   1.000
_cell.length_b   1.000
_cell.length_c   1.000
_cell.angle_alpha   90.00
_cell.angle_beta   90.00
_cell.angle_gamma   90.00
#
_symmetry.space_group_name_H-M   'P 1'
#
loop_
_entity.id
_entity.type
_entity.pdbx_description
1 polymer ?
#
loop_
_entity_poly.entity_id
_entity_poly.type
_entity_poly.pdbx_seq_one_letter_code
_entity_poly.pdbx_strand_id
1 'polypeptide(L)'
;MRRRVFAVLLLSKIIALQQGRVVAALMAPPTDQPLLKAGFKRLVYGGDEFKDVPFSALLATAKLIKEEPDLTERMVKAVVRKQHRYHHAQRQIGPAGNCRVSL
;
A
#
# COMPACT_ATOMS: atom_id res chain seq x y z
N MET A 1 -23.74 17.77 1.99
CA MET A 1 -22.77 16.72 2.39
C MET A 1 -22.54 15.75 1.23
N ARG A 2 -21.48 15.92 0.42
CA ARG A 2 -21.08 14.93 -0.60
C ARG A 2 -19.92 14.11 -0.05
N ARG A 3 -20.20 12.90 0.44
CA ARG A 3 -19.16 11.90 0.70
C ARG A 3 -18.61 11.46 -0.66
N ARG A 4 -17.54 12.10 -1.13
CA ARG A 4 -16.77 11.60 -2.28
C ARG A 4 -16.15 10.27 -1.83
N VAL A 5 -16.65 9.16 -2.37
CA VAL A 5 -16.10 7.82 -2.17
C VAL A 5 -14.73 7.77 -2.85
N PHE A 6 -13.68 7.99 -2.06
CA PHE A 6 -12.27 7.87 -2.45
C PHE A 6 -11.83 6.40 -2.36
N ALA A 7 -12.40 5.51 -3.18
CA ALA A 7 -11.92 4.12 -3.27
C ALA A 7 -12.55 3.41 -4.48
N VAL A 8 -11.93 3.44 -5.66
CA VAL A 8 -12.39 2.58 -6.78
C VAL A 8 -11.28 1.80 -7.49
N LEU A 9 -9.99 2.16 -7.40
CA LEU A 9 -8.96 1.37 -8.12
C LEU A 9 -8.26 0.26 -7.31
N LEU A 10 -8.27 0.29 -5.97
CA LEU A 10 -7.57 -0.70 -5.14
C LEU A 10 -8.41 -1.94 -4.79
N LEU A 11 -9.73 -1.85 -4.93
CA LEU A 11 -10.67 -2.88 -4.49
C LEU A 11 -10.63 -4.15 -5.36
N SER A 12 -10.36 -4.04 -6.66
CA SER A 12 -10.42 -5.18 -7.58
C SER A 12 -9.40 -6.27 -7.24
N LYS A 13 -8.16 -5.89 -6.91
CA LYS A 13 -7.10 -6.82 -6.51
C LYS A 13 -7.40 -7.49 -5.17
N ILE A 14 -7.92 -6.72 -4.21
CA ILE A 14 -8.31 -7.21 -2.87
C ILE A 14 -9.42 -8.25 -2.99
N ILE A 15 -10.48 -7.94 -3.75
CA ILE A 15 -11.63 -8.83 -3.94
C ILE A 15 -11.20 -10.12 -4.65
N ALA A 16 -10.37 -10.02 -5.69
CA ALA A 16 -9.87 -11.20 -6.41
C ALA A 16 -9.06 -12.14 -5.49
N LEU A 17 -8.23 -11.59 -4.59
CA LEU A 17 -7.49 -12.35 -3.58
C LEU A 17 -8.43 -13.03 -2.57
N GLN A 18 -9.42 -12.29 -2.05
CA GLN A 18 -10.39 -12.82 -1.09
C GLN A 18 -11.26 -13.94 -1.67
N GLN A 19 -11.59 -13.85 -2.95
CA GLN A 19 -12.36 -14.87 -3.67
C GLN A 19 -11.51 -16.05 -4.14
N GLY A 20 -10.19 -16.06 -3.90
CA GLY A 20 -9.29 -17.10 -4.39
C GLY A 20 -9.17 -17.14 -5.92
N ARG A 21 -9.58 -16.09 -6.64
CA ARG A 21 -9.50 -16.01 -8.11
C ARG A 21 -8.08 -15.76 -8.61
N VAL A 22 -7.20 -15.26 -7.74
CA VAL A 22 -5.77 -15.08 -7.98
C VAL A 22 -4.97 -15.60 -6.80
N VAL A 23 -3.80 -16.18 -7.07
CA VAL A 23 -2.93 -16.78 -6.05
C VAL A 23 -2.13 -15.71 -5.28
N ALA A 24 -1.79 -14.61 -5.95
CA ALA A 24 -1.06 -13.48 -5.37
C ALA A 24 -1.43 -12.17 -6.07
N ALA A 25 -1.25 -11.04 -5.38
CA ALA A 25 -1.36 -9.71 -5.99
C ALA A 25 -0.29 -8.78 -5.42
N LEU A 26 0.27 -7.92 -6.28
CA LEU A 26 1.18 -6.87 -5.85
C LEU A 26 0.38 -5.79 -5.12
N MET A 27 0.69 -5.59 -3.84
CA MET A 27 0.05 -4.62 -2.97
C MET A 27 1.12 -3.70 -2.37
N ALA A 28 0.85 -2.39 -2.35
CA ALA A 28 1.74 -1.41 -1.75
C ALA A 28 1.28 -1.05 -0.33
N PRO A 29 2.19 -0.86 0.64
CA PRO A 29 1.86 -0.19 1.88
C PRO A 29 1.30 1.21 1.60
N PRO A 30 0.31 1.73 2.37
CA PRO A 30 -0.35 1.11 3.51
C PRO A 30 -1.57 0.23 3.17
N THR A 31 -1.83 -0.01 1.88
CA THR A 31 -3.08 -0.60 1.39
C THR A 31 -3.19 -2.11 1.60
N ASP A 32 -2.06 -2.78 1.86
CA ASP A 32 -1.96 -4.20 2.19
C ASP A 32 -2.37 -4.52 3.64
N GLN A 33 -2.39 -3.52 4.53
CA GLN A 33 -2.64 -3.75 5.96
C GLN A 33 -3.95 -4.49 6.31
N PRO A 34 -5.11 -4.16 5.70
CA PRO A 34 -6.34 -4.89 5.96
C PRO A 34 -6.23 -6.38 5.59
N LEU A 35 -5.52 -6.71 4.51
CA LEU A 35 -5.29 -8.10 4.09
C LEU A 35 -4.39 -8.83 5.09
N LEU A 36 -3.32 -8.18 5.57
CA LEU A 36 -2.45 -8.75 6.60
C LEU A 36 -3.22 -9.04 7.88
N LYS A 37 -4.11 -8.14 8.30
CA LYS A 37 -5.01 -8.37 9.45
C LYS A 37 -6.01 -9.50 9.21
N ALA A 38 -6.43 -9.71 7.96
CA ALA A 38 -7.29 -10.81 7.55
C ALA A 38 -6.53 -12.14 7.37
N GLY A 39 -5.25 -12.21 7.73
CA GLY A 39 -4.46 -13.44 7.74
C GLY A 39 -3.67 -13.73 6.46
N PHE A 40 -3.79 -12.88 5.42
CA PHE A 40 -2.97 -13.00 4.23
C PHE A 40 -1.49 -12.81 4.58
N LYS A 41 -0.62 -13.59 3.94
CA LYS A 41 0.82 -13.55 4.16
C LYS A 41 1.51 -12.81 3.02
N ARG A 42 2.55 -12.05 3.36
CA ARG A 42 3.43 -11.43 2.38
C ARG A 42 4.43 -12.47 1.91
N LEU A 43 4.45 -12.76 0.61
CA LEU A 43 5.39 -13.70 0.01
C LEU A 43 6.78 -13.08 -0.18
N VAL A 44 6.80 -11.86 -0.73
CA VAL A 44 8.02 -11.07 -0.96
C VAL A 44 7.72 -9.62 -0.62
N TYR A 45 8.68 -8.90 -0.04
CA TYR A 45 8.61 -7.45 0.12
C TYR A 45 9.49 -6.78 -0.93
N GLY A 46 8.88 -6.05 -1.86
CA GLY A 46 9.62 -5.40 -2.95
C GLY A 46 10.72 -4.44 -2.47
N GLY A 47 10.59 -3.84 -1.27
CA GLY A 47 11.64 -2.98 -0.73
C GLY A 47 12.89 -3.72 -0.26
N ASP A 48 12.82 -5.02 0.01
CA ASP A 48 13.98 -5.85 0.39
C ASP A 48 14.74 -6.32 -0.86
N GLU A 49 14.01 -6.62 -1.94
CA GLU A 49 14.55 -7.10 -3.21
C GLU A 49 15.05 -5.94 -4.11
N PHE A 50 14.36 -4.79 -4.05
CA PHE A 50 14.65 -3.62 -4.88
C PHE A 50 15.07 -2.44 -4.00
N LYS A 51 16.29 -2.52 -3.45
CA LYS A 51 16.80 -1.60 -2.43
C LYS A 51 16.86 -0.12 -2.87
N ASP A 52 16.97 0.14 -4.17
CA ASP A 52 17.17 1.49 -4.73
C ASP A 52 16.08 1.93 -5.73
N VAL A 53 14.96 1.21 -5.81
CA VAL A 53 13.89 1.53 -6.78
C VAL A 53 12.69 2.14 -6.06
N PRO A 54 12.34 3.41 -6.31
CA PRO A 54 11.13 4.00 -5.76
C PRO A 54 9.90 3.45 -6.49
N PHE A 55 9.33 2.35 -5.98
CA PHE A 55 8.16 1.68 -6.59
C PHE A 55 6.82 2.40 -6.39
N SER A 56 6.75 3.46 -5.57
CA SER A 56 5.49 4.14 -5.27
C SER A 56 5.62 5.66 -5.25
N ALA A 57 4.70 6.34 -5.93
CA ALA A 57 4.54 7.80 -5.91
C ALA A 57 3.13 8.20 -5.45
N LEU A 58 3.03 9.24 -4.63
CA LEU A 58 1.75 9.90 -4.33
C LEU A 58 1.49 10.94 -5.43
N LEU A 59 0.46 10.71 -6.24
CA LEU A 59 0.14 11.56 -7.38
C LEU A 59 -1.10 12.43 -7.10
N ALA A 60 -1.03 13.69 -7.53
CA ALA A 60 -2.16 14.64 -7.52
C ALA A 60 -2.15 15.44 -8.82
N THR A 61 -3.29 15.98 -9.22
CA THR A 61 -3.37 16.83 -10.42
C THR A 61 -2.84 18.23 -10.11
N ALA A 62 -2.20 18.87 -11.11
CA ALA A 62 -1.70 20.24 -10.96
C ALA A 62 -2.80 21.23 -10.56
N LYS A 63 -4.04 21.00 -11.02
CA LYS A 63 -5.21 21.79 -10.63
C LYS A 63 -5.47 21.73 -9.13
N LEU A 64 -5.53 20.53 -8.55
CA LEU A 64 -5.83 20.34 -7.12
C LEU A 64 -4.73 20.91 -6.23
N ILE A 65 -3.47 20.81 -6.66
CA ILE A 65 -2.32 21.40 -5.94
C ILE A 65 -2.48 22.92 -5.85
N LYS A 66 -2.96 23.58 -6.92
CA LYS A 66 -3.14 25.03 -6.97
C LYS A 66 -4.40 25.51 -6.24
N GLU A 67 -5.51 24.78 -6.40
CA GLU A 67 -6.81 25.18 -5.84
C GLU A 67 -6.92 24.87 -4.34
N GLU A 68 -6.30 23.78 -3.88
CA GLU A 68 -6.38 23.32 -2.49
C GLU A 68 -4.99 22.96 -1.93
N PRO A 69 -4.06 23.93 -1.80
CA PRO A 69 -2.68 23.67 -1.37
C PRO A 69 -2.62 23.12 0.06
N ASP A 70 -3.42 23.66 0.98
CA ASP A 70 -3.45 23.20 2.38
C ASP A 70 -3.92 21.74 2.50
N LEU A 71 -4.92 21.35 1.70
CA LEU A 71 -5.40 19.97 1.68
C LEU A 71 -4.33 19.04 1.13
N THR A 72 -3.67 19.47 0.05
CA THR A 72 -2.56 18.73 -0.58
C THR A 72 -1.43 18.51 0.43
N GLU A 73 -1.01 19.55 1.14
CA GLU A 73 0.03 19.47 2.16
C GLU A 73 -0.36 18.54 3.31
N ARG A 74 -1.59 18.65 3.81
CA ARG A 74 -2.11 17.74 4.85
C ARG A 74 -2.11 16.29 4.39
N MET A 75 -2.46 16.03 3.13
CA MET A 75 -2.43 14.70 2.54
C MET A 75 -1.00 14.16 2.48
N VAL A 76 -0.03 14.95 1.99
CA VAL A 76 1.40 14.57 1.97
C VAL A 76 1.88 14.23 3.38
N LYS A 77 1.65 15.12 4.36
CA LYS A 77 2.05 14.90 5.76
C LYS A 77 1.41 13.64 6.35
N ALA A 78 0.13 13.39 6.08
CA ALA A 78 -0.56 12.20 6.57
C ALA A 78 0.01 10.91 5.97
N VAL A 79 0.25 10.90 4.66
CA VAL A 79 0.82 9.74 3.94
C VAL A 79 2.26 9.49 4.40
N VAL A 80 3.11 10.50 4.48
CA VAL A 80 4.51 10.35 4.95
C VAL A 80 4.56 9.81 6.38
N ARG A 81 3.76 10.38 7.31
CA ARG A 81 3.66 9.90 8.69
C ARG A 81 3.16 8.45 8.76
N LYS A 82 2.24 8.07 7.88
CA LYS A 82 1.73 6.71 7.80
C LYS A 82 2.82 5.78 7.28
N GLN A 83 3.46 6.11 6.16
CA GLN A 83 4.53 5.31 5.56
C GLN A 83 5.71 5.11 6.52
N HIS A 84 6.14 6.16 7.22
CA HIS A 84 7.20 6.08 8.23
C HIS A 84 6.84 5.11 9.37
N ARG A 85 5.63 5.23 9.94
CA ARG A 85 5.14 4.29 10.97
C ARG A 85 5.06 2.85 10.45
N TYR A 86 4.69 2.67 9.19
CA TYR A 86 4.63 1.36 8.57
C TYR A 86 6.01 0.74 8.40
N HIS A 87 7.03 1.49 7.95
CA HIS A 87 8.39 0.98 7.88
C HIS A 87 8.90 0.49 9.24
N HIS A 88 8.59 1.21 10.32
CA HIS A 88 8.94 0.77 11.68
C HIS A 88 8.17 -0.49 12.12
N ALA A 89 6.85 -0.54 11.89
CA ALA A 89 6.06 -1.72 12.21
C ALA A 89 6.46 -2.94 11.37
N GLN A 90 6.85 -2.75 10.11
CA GLN A 90 7.26 -3.83 9.22
C GLN A 90 8.60 -4.44 9.62
N ARG A 91 9.58 -3.66 10.08
CA ARG A 91 10.84 -4.19 10.63
C ARG A 91 10.62 -5.14 11.82
N GLN A 92 9.51 -4.98 12.55
CA GLN A 92 9.15 -5.82 13.70
C GLN A 92 8.37 -7.08 13.32
N ILE A 93 7.78 -7.13 12.12
CA ILE A 93 6.97 -8.27 11.64
C ILE A 93 7.88 -9.40 11.08
N GLY A 94 9.20 -9.22 11.12
CA GLY A 94 10.17 -10.16 10.57
C GLY A 94 10.20 -10.12 9.04
N PRO A 95 11.29 -10.59 8.40
CA PRO A 95 11.29 -10.80 6.95
C PRO A 95 10.13 -11.72 6.59
N ALA A 96 9.58 -11.58 5.38
CA ALA A 96 8.63 -12.55 4.85
C ALA A 96 9.24 -13.94 5.08
N GLY A 97 8.68 -14.69 6.03
CA GLY A 97 9.23 -15.96 6.46
C GLY A 97 9.38 -16.81 5.21
N ASN A 98 10.65 -17.14 4.91
CA ASN A 98 11.17 -17.85 3.73
C ASN A 98 10.16 -18.84 3.13
N CYS A 99 9.16 -18.33 2.41
CA CYS A 99 8.27 -19.14 1.60
C CYS A 99 9.04 -19.35 0.31
N ARG A 100 10.02 -20.27 0.37
CA ARG A 100 10.59 -20.84 -0.85
C ARG A 100 9.40 -21.40 -1.61
N VAL A 101 9.02 -20.71 -2.68
CA VAL A 101 8.31 -21.34 -3.78
C VAL A 101 9.32 -22.34 -4.32
N SER A 102 9.29 -23.56 -3.79
CA SER A 102 9.96 -24.69 -4.43
C SER A 102 9.25 -24.84 -5.77
N LEU A 103 9.88 -24.30 -6.82
CA LEU A 103 9.56 -24.62 -8.21
C LEU A 103 9.75 -26.11 -8.45
#